data_AF-A0A9P7C5D7-F1
#
_entry.id   AF-A0A9P7C5D7-F1
#
_cell.length_a   1.000
_cell.length_b   1.000
_cell.length_c   1.000
_cell.angle_alpha   90.00
_cell.angle_beta   90.00
_cell.angle_gamma   90.00
#
_symmetry.space_group_name_H-M   'P 1'
#
loop_
_entity.id
_entity.type
_entity.pdbx_description
1 polymer ?
#
loop_
_entity_poly.entity_id
_entity_poly.type
_entity_poly.pdbx_seq_one_letter_code
_entity_poly.pdbx_strand_id
1 'polypeptide(L)'
;MDLWILLQTSSVLRLFASNVIVTLWKIEITSDNCMKLQCRAALIALETLSNQLPVQNTLHFLNKESDNDKLWMREQVLHNNIIKGISSYKHQFVLIEDIDIRNRIRIAVDVIFHHTVFVSANSRKTNNKMLSTFMVRLLSNLDQSFPSYCHEVTFTLADNIKAFLEYTGYKLMTNSDNKRRLQLTYDSISACFDFIGAAVVNKLLTESHVEYAVQRISKLLIKESAFKRTLLKGLLDNWLIIKSEHIELFTFVRLEIEQEKKGF
;
A
#
# COMPACT_ATOMS: atom_id res chain seq x y z
N MET A 1 -5.42 -29.05 -0.74
CA MET A 1 -5.84 -28.17 -1.86
C MET A 1 -6.13 -26.82 -1.24
N ASP A 2 -5.29 -25.83 -1.51
CA ASP A 2 -5.30 -24.56 -0.81
C ASP A 2 -6.53 -23.74 -1.24
N LEU A 3 -7.37 -23.30 -0.31
CA LEU A 3 -8.60 -22.54 -0.61
C LEU A 3 -8.30 -21.25 -1.41
N TRP A 4 -7.05 -20.81 -1.36
CA TRP A 4 -6.51 -19.65 -2.08
C TRP A 4 -6.27 -19.88 -3.56
N ILE A 5 -6.05 -21.12 -4.00
CA ILE A 5 -5.99 -21.47 -5.43
C ILE A 5 -7.39 -21.32 -6.06
N LEU A 6 -8.45 -21.57 -5.29
CA LEU A 6 -9.85 -21.32 -5.68
C LEU A 6 -10.20 -19.81 -5.77
N LEU A 7 -9.43 -18.94 -5.10
CA LEU A 7 -9.61 -17.48 -5.17
C LEU A 7 -8.96 -16.85 -6.40
N GLN A 8 -8.03 -17.56 -7.06
CA GLN A 8 -7.48 -17.18 -8.35
C GLN A 8 -8.42 -17.49 -9.53
N THR A 9 -9.48 -18.27 -9.31
CA THR A 9 -10.43 -18.67 -10.35
C THR A 9 -11.69 -17.81 -10.32
N SER A 10 -11.70 -16.75 -11.13
CA SER A 10 -12.86 -15.93 -11.54
C SER A 10 -13.46 -14.95 -10.51
N SER A 11 -13.74 -13.71 -10.97
CA SER A 11 -14.42 -12.66 -10.21
C SER A 11 -15.82 -13.05 -9.74
N VAL A 12 -16.52 -13.88 -10.53
CA VAL A 12 -17.87 -14.36 -10.21
C VAL A 12 -17.84 -15.33 -9.03
N LEU A 13 -16.81 -16.18 -8.95
CA LEU A 13 -16.64 -17.12 -7.84
C LEU A 13 -16.29 -16.38 -6.53
N ARG A 14 -15.58 -15.24 -6.61
CA ARG A 14 -15.28 -14.40 -5.43
C ARG A 14 -16.54 -13.72 -4.87
N LEU A 15 -17.40 -13.18 -5.74
CA LEU A 15 -18.69 -12.60 -5.34
C LEU A 15 -19.64 -13.66 -4.78
N PHE A 16 -19.69 -14.83 -5.42
CA PHE A 16 -20.46 -15.98 -4.92
C PHE A 16 -19.94 -16.47 -3.58
N ALA A 17 -18.63 -16.69 -3.42
CA ALA A 17 -18.04 -17.12 -2.16
C ALA A 17 -18.27 -16.08 -1.05
N SER A 18 -18.12 -14.78 -1.33
CA SER A 18 -18.41 -13.71 -0.38
C SER A 18 -19.87 -13.73 0.07
N ASN A 19 -20.82 -13.86 -0.86
CA ASN A 19 -22.24 -13.93 -0.52
C ASN A 19 -22.58 -15.22 0.26
N VAL A 20 -22.09 -16.37 -0.18
CA VAL A 20 -22.32 -17.67 0.48
C VAL A 20 -21.73 -17.71 1.89
N ILE A 21 -20.54 -17.13 2.10
CA ILE A 21 -19.93 -17.03 3.43
C ILE A 21 -20.77 -16.14 4.34
N VAL A 22 -21.28 -15.01 3.84
CA VAL A 22 -22.13 -14.08 4.60
C VAL A 22 -23.50 -14.70 4.94
N THR A 23 -24.09 -15.51 4.05
CA THR A 23 -25.46 -15.97 4.22
C THR A 23 -25.60 -17.36 4.84
N LEU A 24 -24.66 -18.28 4.61
CA LEU A 24 -24.83 -19.69 4.98
C LEU A 24 -23.94 -20.13 6.14
N TRP A 25 -22.85 -19.43 6.42
CA TRP A 25 -21.88 -19.85 7.42
C TRP A 25 -22.03 -18.96 8.65
N LYS A 26 -22.77 -19.44 9.65
CA LYS A 26 -22.59 -19.02 11.06
C LYS A 26 -21.22 -19.49 11.55
N ILE A 27 -20.14 -19.09 10.88
CA ILE A 27 -18.81 -19.09 11.49
C ILE A 27 -18.94 -18.11 12.66
N GLU A 28 -18.52 -18.48 13.86
CA GLU A 28 -18.27 -17.50 14.90
C GLU A 28 -17.12 -16.62 14.44
N ILE A 29 -17.47 -15.59 13.67
CA ILE A 29 -16.57 -14.55 13.23
C ILE A 29 -16.27 -13.75 14.51
N THR A 30 -15.13 -14.04 15.14
CA THR A 30 -14.57 -13.12 16.12
C THR A 30 -14.52 -11.72 15.50
N SER A 31 -14.81 -10.68 16.28
CA SER A 31 -14.97 -9.30 15.79
C SER A 31 -13.80 -8.83 14.90
N ASP A 32 -12.59 -9.35 15.16
CA ASP A 32 -11.37 -9.10 14.37
C ASP A 32 -11.38 -9.67 12.96
N ASN A 33 -11.93 -10.87 12.75
CA ASN A 33 -12.00 -11.50 11.43
C ASN A 33 -13.06 -10.81 10.55
N CYS A 34 -14.12 -10.28 11.16
CA CYS A 34 -15.15 -9.51 10.46
C CYS A 34 -14.53 -8.23 9.86
N MET A 35 -13.74 -7.51 10.66
CA MET A 35 -13.10 -6.27 10.24
C MET A 35 -12.12 -6.51 9.09
N LYS A 36 -11.27 -7.54 9.16
CA LYS A 36 -10.32 -7.87 8.08
C LYS A 36 -11.03 -8.16 6.76
N LEU A 37 -12.17 -8.87 6.79
CA LEU A 37 -12.98 -9.16 5.61
C LEU A 37 -13.63 -7.89 5.04
N GLN A 38 -14.22 -7.05 5.89
CA GLN A 38 -14.81 -5.78 5.50
C GLN A 38 -13.78 -4.82 4.88
N CYS A 39 -12.61 -4.69 5.52
CA CYS A 39 -11.48 -3.93 4.98
C CYS A 39 -11.09 -4.47 3.61
N ARG A 40 -10.89 -5.78 3.45
CA ARG A 40 -10.51 -6.38 2.16
C ARG A 40 -11.54 -6.13 1.06
N ALA A 41 -12.84 -6.24 1.35
CA ALA A 41 -13.88 -5.95 0.38
C ALA A 41 -13.84 -4.47 -0.07
N ALA A 42 -13.64 -3.55 0.88
CA ALA A 42 -13.49 -2.14 0.58
C ALA A 42 -12.22 -1.84 -0.25
N LEU A 43 -11.11 -2.51 0.05
CA LEU A 43 -9.86 -2.35 -0.71
C LEU A 43 -9.98 -2.85 -2.15
N ILE A 44 -10.65 -3.98 -2.38
CA ILE A 44 -10.96 -4.44 -3.75
C ILE A 44 -11.82 -3.41 -4.48
N ALA A 45 -12.82 -2.82 -3.81
CA ALA A 45 -13.63 -1.76 -4.41
C ALA A 45 -12.78 -0.52 -4.74
N LEU A 46 -11.85 -0.11 -3.87
CA LEU A 46 -10.91 0.97 -4.13
C LEU A 46 -9.99 0.65 -5.33
N GLU A 47 -9.51 -0.59 -5.44
CA GLU A 47 -8.72 -1.04 -6.61
C GLU A 47 -9.54 -0.94 -7.91
N THR A 48 -10.82 -1.32 -7.87
CA THR A 48 -11.68 -1.18 -9.06
C THR A 48 -11.90 0.29 -9.44
N LEU A 49 -11.97 1.20 -8.45
CA LEU A 49 -12.07 2.64 -8.70
C LEU A 49 -10.77 3.21 -9.26
N SER A 50 -9.62 2.84 -8.71
CA SER A 50 -8.32 3.34 -9.18
C SER A 50 -8.04 2.94 -10.63
N ASN A 51 -8.53 1.78 -11.07
CA ASN A 51 -8.38 1.31 -12.44
C ASN A 51 -9.29 2.03 -13.46
N GLN A 52 -10.27 2.82 -12.99
CA GLN A 52 -11.11 3.66 -13.86
C GLN A 52 -10.40 4.97 -14.25
N LEU A 53 -9.26 5.29 -13.63
CA LEU A 53 -8.53 6.54 -13.83
C LEU A 53 -7.31 6.35 -14.74
N PRO A 54 -7.10 7.24 -15.73
CA PRO A 54 -5.92 7.21 -16.58
C PRO A 54 -4.65 7.62 -15.80
N VAL A 55 -3.54 6.93 -16.06
CA VAL A 55 -2.23 7.12 -15.39
C VAL A 55 -1.69 8.55 -15.53
N GLN A 56 -2.05 9.26 -16.60
CA GLN A 56 -1.56 10.62 -16.89
C GLN A 56 -2.10 11.69 -15.94
N ASN A 57 -3.12 11.38 -15.13
CA ASN A 57 -3.79 12.34 -14.26
C ASN A 57 -3.36 12.29 -12.79
N THR A 58 -2.28 11.60 -12.40
CA THR A 58 -1.93 11.47 -10.96
C THR A 58 -1.74 12.83 -10.29
N LEU A 59 -1.11 13.78 -10.99
CA LEU A 59 -0.94 15.16 -10.53
C LEU A 59 -2.25 15.94 -10.48
N HIS A 60 -3.11 15.77 -11.48
CA HIS A 60 -4.43 16.41 -11.59
C HIS A 60 -5.39 15.91 -10.51
N PHE A 61 -5.33 14.60 -10.24
CA PHE A 61 -6.13 13.94 -9.22
C PHE A 61 -5.72 14.35 -7.80
N LEU A 62 -4.44 14.67 -7.58
CA LEU A 62 -3.98 15.30 -6.33
C LEU A 62 -4.54 16.74 -6.17
N ASN A 63 -4.85 17.44 -7.27
CA ASN A 63 -5.29 18.84 -7.29
C ASN A 63 -6.82 19.07 -7.30
N LYS A 64 -7.64 18.02 -7.13
CA LYS A 64 -9.13 18.10 -6.93
C LYS A 64 -9.86 19.03 -7.93
N GLU A 65 -9.84 18.72 -9.23
CA GLU A 65 -10.72 19.40 -10.20
C GLU A 65 -12.02 18.62 -10.49
N SER A 66 -13.09 19.38 -10.77
CA SER A 66 -14.52 19.11 -10.55
C SER A 66 -15.18 17.93 -11.28
N ASP A 67 -14.58 17.36 -12.34
CA ASP A 67 -15.18 16.21 -13.05
C ASP A 67 -15.04 14.89 -12.27
N ASN A 68 -14.19 14.84 -11.24
CA ASN A 68 -13.95 13.67 -10.41
C ASN A 68 -14.81 13.58 -9.14
N ASP A 69 -15.74 14.52 -8.92
CA ASP A 69 -16.51 14.61 -7.66
C ASP A 69 -17.26 13.31 -7.33
N LYS A 70 -17.83 12.62 -8.32
CA LYS A 70 -18.53 11.34 -8.09
C LYS A 70 -17.59 10.21 -7.67
N LEU A 71 -16.40 10.13 -8.27
CA LEU A 71 -15.38 9.12 -7.92
C LEU A 71 -14.82 9.41 -6.53
N TRP A 72 -14.54 10.68 -6.26
CA TRP A 72 -14.10 11.16 -4.95
C TRP A 72 -15.10 10.84 -3.85
N MET A 73 -16.40 11.06 -4.08
CA MET A 73 -17.45 10.70 -3.12
C MET A 73 -17.50 9.19 -2.85
N ARG A 74 -17.39 8.36 -3.91
CA ARG A 74 -17.35 6.89 -3.74
C ARG A 74 -16.13 6.42 -2.95
N GLU A 75 -14.97 7.01 -3.23
CA GLU A 75 -13.75 6.77 -2.48
C GLU A 75 -13.93 7.16 -1.00
N GLN A 76 -14.41 8.38 -0.72
CA GLN A 76 -14.64 8.84 0.65
C GLN A 76 -15.62 7.95 1.41
N VAL A 77 -16.69 7.47 0.77
CA VAL A 77 -17.63 6.53 1.39
C VAL A 77 -16.91 5.24 1.80
N LEU A 78 -16.06 4.68 0.93
CA LEU A 78 -15.29 3.48 1.25
C LEU A 78 -14.29 3.74 2.39
N HIS A 79 -13.62 4.89 2.39
CA HIS A 79 -12.71 5.28 3.48
C HIS A 79 -13.46 5.39 4.80
N ASN A 80 -14.58 6.09 4.81
CA ASN A 80 -15.41 6.29 6.00
C ASN A 80 -15.98 4.97 6.53
N ASN A 81 -16.30 4.00 5.66
CA ASN A 81 -16.77 2.69 6.11
C ASN A 81 -15.68 1.94 6.88
N ILE A 82 -14.43 1.97 6.41
CA ILE A 82 -13.28 1.37 7.11
C ILE A 82 -13.07 2.06 8.46
N ILE A 83 -13.03 3.39 8.47
CA ILE A 83 -12.82 4.20 9.69
C ILE A 83 -13.92 3.93 10.72
N LYS A 84 -15.20 3.92 10.29
CA LYS A 84 -16.34 3.59 11.16
C LYS A 84 -16.25 2.19 11.73
N GLY A 85 -15.77 1.23 10.93
CA GLY A 85 -15.54 -0.15 11.39
C GLY A 85 -14.55 -0.21 12.56
N ILE A 86 -13.46 0.55 12.46
CA ILE A 86 -12.43 0.66 13.52
C ILE A 86 -13.02 1.32 14.78
N SER A 87 -13.78 2.42 14.62
CA SER A 87 -14.37 3.14 15.75
C SER A 87 -15.63 2.49 16.36
N SER A 88 -16.14 1.40 15.78
CA SER A 88 -17.42 0.82 16.18
C SER A 88 -17.38 0.05 17.50
N TYR A 89 -16.18 -0.30 17.97
CA TYR A 89 -16.00 -1.03 19.21
C TYR A 89 -16.02 -0.09 20.42
N LYS A 90 -16.80 -0.45 21.44
CA LYS A 90 -16.87 0.26 22.72
C LYS A 90 -16.66 -0.75 23.84
N HIS A 91 -15.76 -0.45 24.77
CA HIS A 91 -15.54 -1.28 25.95
C HIS A 91 -15.97 -0.56 27.21
N GLN A 92 -16.37 -1.28 28.25
CA GLN A 92 -16.64 -0.68 29.57
C GLN A 92 -15.38 -0.06 30.21
N PHE A 93 -14.19 -0.46 29.75
CA PHE A 93 -12.91 -0.02 30.29
C PHE A 93 -12.14 0.75 29.21
N VAL A 94 -11.89 2.03 29.47
CA VAL A 94 -11.25 2.95 28.51
C VAL A 94 -9.88 2.46 28.05
N LEU A 95 -9.08 1.89 28.97
CA LEU A 95 -7.76 1.33 28.62
C LEU A 95 -7.84 0.16 27.63
N ILE A 96 -8.88 -0.68 27.75
CA ILE A 96 -9.06 -1.82 26.84
C ILE A 96 -9.56 -1.32 25.48
N GLU A 97 -10.42 -0.31 25.48
CA GLU A 97 -10.84 0.38 24.25
C GLU A 97 -9.65 1.02 23.51
N ASP A 98 -8.74 1.70 24.22
CA ASP A 98 -7.54 2.31 23.63
C ASP A 98 -6.55 1.29 23.06
N ILE A 99 -6.40 0.14 23.72
CA ILE A 99 -5.56 -0.96 23.21
C ILE A 99 -6.20 -1.58 21.97
N ASP A 100 -7.52 -1.79 21.99
CA ASP A 100 -8.25 -2.38 20.88
C ASP A 100 -8.25 -1.47 19.65
N ILE A 101 -8.52 -0.17 19.81
CA ILE A 101 -8.48 0.79 18.69
C ILE A 101 -7.09 0.83 18.05
N ARG A 102 -6.01 0.90 18.85
CA ARG A 102 -4.64 0.83 18.31
C ARG A 102 -4.38 -0.46 17.56
N ASN A 103 -4.82 -1.61 18.09
CA ASN A 103 -4.67 -2.90 17.43
C ASN A 103 -5.44 -2.95 16.10
N ARG A 104 -6.66 -2.40 16.06
CA ARG A 104 -7.47 -2.32 14.84
C ARG A 104 -6.85 -1.39 13.79
N ILE A 105 -6.28 -0.26 14.21
CA ILE A 105 -5.51 0.63 13.33
C ILE A 105 -4.34 -0.14 12.73
N ARG A 106 -3.52 -0.81 13.54
CA ARG A 106 -2.39 -1.64 13.06
C ARG A 106 -2.83 -2.66 12.02
N ILE A 107 -3.86 -3.44 12.34
CA ILE A 107 -4.43 -4.44 11.43
C ILE A 107 -4.90 -3.81 10.12
N ALA A 108 -5.55 -2.65 10.17
CA ALA A 108 -5.99 -1.95 8.97
C ALA A 108 -4.79 -1.53 8.10
N VAL A 109 -3.74 -0.94 8.70
CA VAL A 109 -2.50 -0.59 8.00
C VAL A 109 -1.85 -1.81 7.37
N ASP A 110 -1.74 -2.93 8.10
CA ASP A 110 -1.17 -4.18 7.60
C ASP A 110 -1.93 -4.71 6.39
N VAL A 111 -3.27 -4.70 6.46
CA VAL A 111 -4.13 -5.19 5.39
C VAL A 111 -4.05 -4.28 4.16
N ILE A 112 -4.00 -2.96 4.35
CA ILE A 112 -3.83 -1.97 3.27
C ILE A 112 -2.48 -2.15 2.59
N PHE A 113 -1.40 -2.22 3.37
CA PHE A 113 -0.04 -2.44 2.86
C PHE A 113 0.04 -3.75 2.10
N HIS A 114 -0.47 -4.84 2.69
CA HIS A 114 -0.44 -6.15 2.06
C HIS A 114 -1.21 -6.18 0.74
N HIS A 115 -2.40 -5.59 0.70
CA HIS A 115 -3.20 -5.52 -0.51
C HIS A 115 -2.46 -4.75 -1.61
N THR A 116 -1.92 -3.58 -1.28
CA THR A 116 -1.21 -2.72 -2.25
C THR A 116 0.06 -3.39 -2.79
N VAL A 117 0.90 -3.92 -1.90
CA VAL A 117 2.26 -4.37 -2.24
C VAL A 117 2.30 -5.82 -2.75
N PHE A 118 1.38 -6.69 -2.33
CA PHE A 118 1.41 -8.10 -2.73
C PHE A 118 0.21 -8.55 -3.56
N VAL A 119 -1.00 -8.06 -3.28
CA VAL A 119 -2.19 -8.54 -3.98
C VAL A 119 -2.33 -7.82 -5.31
N SER A 120 -2.42 -6.49 -5.26
CA SER A 120 -2.67 -5.65 -6.41
C SER A 120 -1.43 -5.52 -7.29
N ALA A 121 -0.22 -5.54 -6.72
CA ALA A 121 1.03 -5.54 -7.51
C ALA A 121 1.12 -6.71 -8.50
N ASN A 122 0.54 -7.87 -8.16
CA ASN A 122 0.55 -9.07 -8.99
C ASN A 122 -0.67 -9.18 -9.93
N SER A 123 -1.55 -8.17 -9.92
CA SER A 123 -2.70 -8.09 -10.80
C SER A 123 -2.30 -7.47 -12.14
N ARG A 124 -2.69 -8.08 -13.26
CA ARG A 124 -2.24 -7.66 -14.60
C ARG A 124 -2.84 -6.32 -15.09
N LYS A 125 -3.80 -5.75 -14.36
CA LYS A 125 -4.60 -4.59 -14.78
C LYS A 125 -4.53 -3.42 -13.81
N THR A 126 -3.72 -3.52 -12.77
CA THR A 126 -3.68 -2.53 -11.70
C THR A 126 -2.85 -1.32 -12.07
N ASN A 127 -3.47 -0.15 -11.95
CA ASN A 127 -2.74 1.10 -11.95
C ASN A 127 -2.12 1.30 -10.56
N ASN A 128 -0.95 0.71 -10.33
CA ASN A 128 -0.29 0.71 -9.02
C ASN A 128 -0.06 2.12 -8.46
N LYS A 129 0.21 3.11 -9.31
CA LYS A 129 0.39 4.52 -8.90
C LYS A 129 -0.90 5.13 -8.35
N MET A 130 -2.00 4.98 -9.09
CA MET A 130 -3.30 5.48 -8.63
C MET A 130 -3.78 4.74 -7.39
N LEU A 131 -3.61 3.43 -7.37
CA LEU A 131 -3.94 2.62 -6.20
C LEU A 131 -3.17 3.09 -4.97
N SER A 132 -1.85 3.27 -5.08
CA SER A 132 -1.02 3.82 -4.01
C SER A 132 -1.53 5.18 -3.52
N THR A 133 -1.99 6.04 -4.42
CA THR A 133 -2.57 7.34 -4.06
C THR A 133 -3.89 7.22 -3.29
N PHE A 134 -4.78 6.29 -3.68
CA PHE A 134 -6.02 6.00 -2.95
C PHE A 134 -5.73 5.42 -1.56
N MET A 135 -4.85 4.42 -1.52
CA MET A 135 -4.51 3.69 -0.29
C MET A 135 -3.78 4.58 0.71
N VAL A 136 -2.88 5.46 0.26
CA VAL A 136 -2.24 6.44 1.12
C VAL A 136 -3.22 7.49 1.64
N ARG A 137 -4.15 7.99 0.81
CA ARG A 137 -5.18 8.93 1.30
C ARG A 137 -6.11 8.28 2.31
N LEU A 138 -6.42 6.99 2.16
CA LEU A 138 -7.10 6.23 3.19
C LEU A 138 -6.31 6.23 4.50
N LEU A 139 -5.00 5.95 4.45
CA LEU A 139 -4.13 5.99 5.63
C LEU A 139 -4.04 7.40 6.26
N SER A 140 -3.98 8.46 5.45
CA SER A 140 -4.00 9.84 5.93
C SER A 140 -5.33 10.20 6.60
N ASN A 141 -6.44 9.80 6.00
CA ASN A 141 -7.77 10.00 6.60
C ASN A 141 -7.92 9.20 7.89
N LEU A 142 -7.33 8.00 7.95
CA LEU A 142 -7.32 7.16 9.14
C LEU A 142 -6.55 7.84 10.27
N ASP A 143 -5.33 8.31 10.01
CA ASP A 143 -4.50 9.02 11.00
C ASP A 143 -5.21 10.29 11.53
N GLN A 144 -5.85 11.06 10.64
CA GLN A 144 -6.63 12.26 11.03
C GLN A 144 -7.90 11.94 11.83
N SER A 145 -8.53 10.78 11.61
CA SER A 145 -9.74 10.38 12.33
C SER A 145 -9.47 9.93 13.76
N PHE A 146 -8.20 9.64 14.07
CA PHE A 146 -7.75 9.04 15.33
C PHE A 146 -6.59 9.86 15.94
N PRO A 147 -6.77 11.18 16.20
CA PRO A 147 -5.67 12.07 16.60
C PRO A 147 -5.04 11.69 17.94
N SER A 148 -5.80 11.05 18.85
CA SER A 148 -5.30 10.53 20.13
C SER A 148 -4.32 9.38 19.98
N TYR A 149 -4.28 8.74 18.80
CA TYR A 149 -3.39 7.63 18.45
C TYR A 149 -2.43 8.07 17.34
N CYS A 150 -2.03 9.34 17.37
CA CYS A 150 -1.16 9.95 16.38
C CYS A 150 0.09 9.09 16.12
N HIS A 151 0.51 9.05 14.86
CA HIS A 151 1.67 8.31 14.41
C HIS A 151 1.57 6.77 14.47
N GLU A 152 0.51 6.18 15.03
CA GLU A 152 0.33 4.72 15.00
C GLU A 152 0.28 4.20 13.55
N VAL A 153 -0.38 4.96 12.66
CA VAL A 153 -0.40 4.67 11.22
C VAL A 153 1.00 4.75 10.62
N THR A 154 1.73 5.84 10.89
CA THR A 154 3.10 6.06 10.39
C THR A 154 4.07 5.00 10.87
N PHE A 155 4.09 4.68 12.17
CA PHE A 155 5.00 3.69 12.73
C PHE A 155 4.72 2.29 12.18
N THR A 156 3.45 1.89 12.15
CA THR A 156 3.06 0.58 11.59
C THR A 156 3.43 0.48 10.12
N LEU A 157 3.19 1.56 9.35
CA LEU A 157 3.57 1.60 7.93
C LEU A 157 5.08 1.49 7.73
N ALA A 158 5.87 2.24 8.52
CA ALA A 158 7.32 2.20 8.46
C ALA A 158 7.88 0.81 8.79
N ASP A 159 7.32 0.14 9.81
CA ASP A 159 7.73 -1.21 10.18
C ASP A 159 7.35 -2.25 9.12
N ASN A 160 6.17 -2.12 8.49
CA ASN A 160 5.78 -2.93 7.35
C ASN A 160 6.74 -2.77 6.16
N ILE A 161 7.19 -1.55 5.85
CA ILE A 161 8.17 -1.28 4.80
C ILE A 161 9.51 -1.95 5.13
N LYS A 162 10.01 -1.79 6.36
CA LYS A 162 11.26 -2.44 6.80
C LYS A 162 11.17 -3.96 6.68
N ALA A 163 10.11 -4.56 7.22
CA ALA A 163 9.89 -5.99 7.18
C ALA A 163 9.76 -6.50 5.73
N PHE A 164 9.08 -5.75 4.86
CA PHE A 164 9.01 -6.06 3.44
C PHE A 164 10.37 -6.06 2.78
N LEU A 165 11.21 -5.04 3.02
CA LEU A 165 12.53 -4.96 2.40
C LEU A 165 13.43 -6.13 2.83
N GLU A 166 13.41 -6.51 4.11
CA GLU A 166 14.11 -7.72 4.59
C GLU A 166 13.58 -8.98 3.92
N TYR A 167 12.25 -9.15 3.86
CA TYR A 167 11.61 -10.27 3.17
C TYR A 167 11.98 -10.35 1.68
N THR A 168 12.02 -9.21 0.98
CA THR A 168 12.41 -9.18 -0.44
C THR A 168 13.86 -9.60 -0.65
N GLY A 169 14.77 -9.28 0.27
CA GLY A 169 16.15 -9.75 0.21
C GLY A 169 16.23 -11.28 0.17
N TYR A 170 15.52 -11.96 1.07
CA TYR A 170 15.44 -13.43 1.06
C TYR A 170 14.79 -13.97 -0.22
N LYS A 171 13.76 -13.30 -0.75
CA LYS A 171 13.09 -13.72 -1.98
C LYS A 171 13.97 -13.59 -3.22
N LEU A 172 14.77 -12.54 -3.32
CA LEU A 172 15.69 -12.33 -4.45
C LEU A 172 16.78 -13.41 -4.44
N MET A 173 17.29 -13.78 -3.28
CA MET A 173 18.28 -14.87 -3.14
C MET A 173 17.72 -16.25 -3.50
N THR A 174 16.45 -16.52 -3.18
CA THR A 174 15.84 -17.85 -3.35
C THR A 174 15.17 -18.07 -4.70
N ASN A 175 14.80 -17.01 -5.42
CA ASN A 175 14.06 -17.10 -6.69
C ASN A 175 14.89 -16.68 -7.92
N SER A 176 16.22 -16.59 -7.82
CA SER A 176 17.10 -16.20 -8.93
C SER A 176 16.86 -17.01 -10.21
N ASP A 177 16.50 -18.29 -10.06
CA ASP A 177 16.42 -19.23 -11.17
C ASP A 177 15.02 -19.24 -11.82
N ASN A 178 14.01 -18.71 -11.13
CA ASN A 178 12.63 -18.70 -11.62
C ASN A 178 12.21 -17.28 -12.06
N LYS A 179 12.37 -17.01 -13.36
CA LYS A 179 12.03 -15.72 -14.00
C LYS A 179 10.65 -15.20 -13.64
N ARG A 180 9.63 -16.08 -13.53
CA ARG A 180 8.27 -15.67 -13.18
C ARG A 180 8.16 -15.21 -11.73
N ARG A 181 8.78 -15.92 -10.77
CA ARG A 181 8.77 -15.53 -9.35
C ARG A 181 9.60 -14.29 -9.10
N LEU A 182 10.70 -14.14 -9.84
CA LEU A 182 11.53 -12.95 -9.82
C LEU A 182 10.74 -11.72 -10.32
N GLN A 183 9.99 -11.85 -11.43
CA GLN A 183 9.13 -10.79 -11.93
C GLN A 183 8.09 -10.34 -10.89
N LEU A 184 7.37 -11.28 -10.26
CA LEU A 184 6.39 -10.94 -9.22
C LEU A 184 7.04 -10.20 -8.02
N THR A 185 8.31 -10.49 -7.74
CA THR A 185 9.08 -9.80 -6.70
C THR A 185 9.40 -8.37 -7.14
N TYR A 186 9.81 -8.15 -8.39
CA TYR A 186 10.02 -6.81 -8.95
C TYR A 186 8.73 -5.99 -9.04
N ASP A 187 7.61 -6.62 -9.38
CA ASP A 187 6.30 -5.96 -9.41
C ASP A 187 5.92 -5.48 -8.00
N SER A 188 6.13 -6.34 -6.99
CA SER A 188 5.89 -5.99 -5.57
C SER A 188 6.82 -4.87 -5.07
N ILE A 189 8.11 -4.91 -5.45
CA ILE A 189 9.07 -3.84 -5.12
C ILE A 189 8.63 -2.51 -5.74
N SER A 190 8.22 -2.54 -7.01
CA SER A 190 7.77 -1.34 -7.72
C SER A 190 6.53 -0.74 -7.07
N ALA A 191 5.54 -1.58 -6.74
CA ALA A 191 4.33 -1.15 -6.04
C ALA A 191 4.65 -0.56 -4.65
N CYS A 192 5.60 -1.15 -3.92
CA CYS A 192 6.05 -0.62 -2.63
C CYS A 192 6.69 0.76 -2.77
N PHE A 193 7.52 1.00 -3.79
CA PHE A 193 8.14 2.30 -4.02
C PHE A 193 7.14 3.37 -4.49
N ASP A 194 6.14 2.99 -5.30
CA ASP A 194 5.01 3.88 -5.59
C ASP A 194 4.21 4.23 -4.32
N PHE A 195 4.04 3.26 -3.42
CA PHE A 195 3.35 3.46 -2.15
C PHE A 195 4.13 4.38 -1.20
N ILE A 196 5.45 4.19 -1.09
CA ILE A 196 6.35 5.08 -0.33
C ILE A 196 6.30 6.50 -0.89
N GLY A 197 6.41 6.65 -2.22
CA GLY A 197 6.35 7.96 -2.88
C GLY A 197 5.04 8.69 -2.59
N ALA A 198 3.90 8.00 -2.73
CA ALA A 198 2.60 8.56 -2.37
C ALA A 198 2.51 8.97 -0.89
N ALA A 199 3.07 8.16 0.02
CA ALA A 199 3.04 8.40 1.46
C ALA A 199 3.85 9.64 1.88
N VAL A 200 4.97 9.93 1.21
CA VAL A 200 5.76 11.16 1.41
C VAL A 200 4.99 12.38 0.92
N VAL A 201 4.36 12.29 -0.26
CA VAL A 201 3.52 13.37 -0.79
C VAL A 201 2.37 13.68 0.17
N ASN A 202 1.79 12.69 0.82
CA ASN A 202 0.72 12.88 1.83
C ASN A 202 1.23 13.11 3.27
N LYS A 203 2.53 13.32 3.47
CA LYS A 203 3.15 13.60 4.79
C LYS A 203 2.95 12.50 5.84
N LEU A 204 2.71 11.25 5.42
CA LEU A 204 2.68 10.10 6.33
C LEU A 204 4.08 9.59 6.65
N LEU A 205 4.99 9.65 5.68
CA LEU A 205 6.39 9.28 5.83
C LEU A 205 7.29 10.50 5.70
N THR A 206 8.39 10.48 6.45
CA THR A 206 9.47 11.48 6.41
C THR A 206 10.58 11.05 5.45
N GLU A 207 11.48 11.98 5.13
CA GLU A 207 12.65 11.72 4.27
C GLU A 207 13.49 10.55 4.77
N SER A 208 13.72 10.45 6.08
CA SER A 208 14.50 9.37 6.69
C SER A 208 13.96 7.96 6.40
N HIS A 209 12.63 7.80 6.29
CA HIS A 209 12.02 6.52 5.92
C HIS A 209 12.32 6.16 4.46
N VAL A 210 12.34 7.16 3.58
CA VAL A 210 12.65 6.99 2.15
C VAL A 210 14.12 6.69 1.96
N GLU A 211 15.00 7.44 2.62
CA GLU A 211 16.45 7.21 2.58
C GLU A 211 16.78 5.78 3.00
N TYR A 212 16.22 5.32 4.11
CA TYR A 212 16.39 3.94 4.56
C TYR A 212 15.95 2.94 3.48
N ALA A 213 14.76 3.13 2.89
CA ALA A 213 14.23 2.24 1.87
C ALA A 213 15.10 2.22 0.61
N VAL A 214 15.56 3.39 0.15
CA VAL A 214 16.45 3.55 -1.01
C VAL A 214 17.80 2.89 -0.74
N GLN A 215 18.44 3.16 0.40
CA GLN A 215 19.70 2.52 0.77
C GLN A 215 19.57 1.01 0.84
N ARG A 216 18.49 0.50 1.44
CA ARG A 216 18.28 -0.94 1.58
C ARG A 216 18.05 -1.59 0.22
N ILE A 217 17.20 -1.02 -0.64
CA ILE A 217 16.96 -1.60 -1.96
C ILE A 217 18.19 -1.51 -2.87
N SER A 218 18.97 -0.42 -2.76
CA SER A 218 20.23 -0.27 -3.49
C SER A 218 21.22 -1.38 -3.15
N LYS A 219 21.30 -1.76 -1.87
CA LYS A 219 22.11 -2.90 -1.41
C LYS A 219 21.59 -4.25 -1.87
N LEU A 220 20.27 -4.41 -2.02
CA LEU A 220 19.66 -5.67 -2.46
C LEU A 220 19.76 -5.88 -3.97
N LEU A 221 19.68 -4.80 -4.76
CA LEU A 221 19.66 -4.83 -6.23
C LEU A 221 21.01 -4.47 -6.85
N ILE A 222 22.12 -4.81 -6.19
CA ILE A 222 23.48 -4.51 -6.69
C ILE A 222 23.72 -5.13 -8.07
N LYS A 223 23.17 -6.33 -8.32
CA LYS A 223 23.37 -7.06 -9.58
C LYS A 223 22.35 -6.64 -10.66
N GLU A 224 21.23 -6.06 -10.25
CA GLU A 224 20.06 -5.72 -11.07
C GLU A 224 20.01 -4.22 -11.39
N SER A 225 21.13 -3.67 -11.87
CA SER A 225 21.34 -2.21 -12.07
C SER A 225 20.26 -1.56 -12.93
N ALA A 226 19.81 -2.22 -14.01
CA ALA A 226 18.77 -1.70 -14.89
C ALA A 226 17.41 -1.54 -14.19
N PHE A 227 17.01 -2.53 -13.38
CA PHE A 227 15.76 -2.48 -12.63
C PHE A 227 15.85 -1.44 -11.51
N LYS A 228 16.94 -1.44 -10.73
CA LYS A 228 17.19 -0.43 -9.68
C LYS A 228 17.09 0.99 -10.23
N ARG A 229 17.75 1.27 -11.36
CA ARG A 229 17.70 2.59 -12.01
C ARG A 229 16.29 2.99 -12.41
N THR A 230 15.53 2.06 -12.98
CA THR A 230 14.14 2.31 -13.39
C THR A 230 13.25 2.60 -12.18
N LEU A 231 13.44 1.83 -11.10
CA LEU A 231 12.73 2.00 -9.83
C LEU A 231 12.99 3.38 -9.20
N LEU A 232 14.26 3.76 -9.05
CA LEU A 232 14.64 5.02 -8.39
C LEU A 232 14.28 6.25 -9.24
N LYS A 233 14.42 6.16 -10.58
CA LYS A 233 13.88 7.20 -11.47
C LYS A 233 12.37 7.30 -11.34
N GLY A 234 11.67 6.17 -11.23
CA GLY A 234 10.24 6.12 -10.98
C GLY A 234 9.85 6.87 -9.70
N LEU A 235 10.57 6.63 -8.60
CA LEU A 235 10.37 7.33 -7.34
C LEU A 235 10.58 8.86 -7.50
N LEU A 236 11.68 9.24 -8.15
CA LEU A 236 12.04 10.64 -8.31
C LEU A 236 11.06 11.38 -9.21
N ASP A 237 10.86 10.89 -10.44
CA ASP A 237 10.12 11.58 -11.49
C ASP A 237 8.62 11.64 -11.20
N ASN A 238 8.06 10.59 -10.57
CA ASN A 238 6.61 10.50 -10.35
C ASN A 238 6.15 11.02 -8.99
N TRP A 239 7.03 11.12 -8.00
CA TRP A 239 6.61 11.43 -6.63
C TRP A 239 7.42 12.56 -6.00
N LEU A 240 8.75 12.46 -5.99
CA LEU A 240 9.58 13.46 -5.31
C LEU A 240 9.60 14.82 -6.04
N ILE A 241 9.49 14.84 -7.38
CA ILE A 241 9.37 16.11 -8.14
C ILE A 241 8.11 16.90 -7.73
N ILE A 242 7.06 16.24 -7.23
CA ILE A 242 5.81 16.90 -6.84
C ILE A 242 6.01 17.86 -5.66
N LYS A 243 7.01 17.61 -4.81
CA LYS A 243 7.33 18.44 -3.66
C LYS A 243 8.74 19.00 -3.76
N SER A 244 8.85 20.31 -4.02
CA SER A 244 10.11 21.05 -4.04
C SER A 244 10.80 21.17 -2.67
N GLU A 245 10.18 20.68 -1.60
CA GLU A 245 10.67 20.80 -0.22
C GLU A 245 11.80 19.80 0.12
N HIS A 246 11.97 18.73 -0.67
CA HIS A 246 12.87 17.60 -0.35
C HIS A 246 14.18 17.63 -1.17
N ILE A 247 14.90 18.75 -1.17
CA ILE A 247 16.10 18.96 -2.01
C ILE A 247 17.22 17.96 -1.67
N GLU A 248 17.40 17.64 -0.38
CA GLU A 248 18.45 16.73 0.10
C GLU A 248 18.16 15.29 -0.32
N LEU A 249 16.95 14.78 0.00
CA LEU A 249 16.50 13.45 -0.45
C LEU A 249 16.55 13.31 -1.97
N PHE A 250 16.15 14.35 -2.71
CA PHE A 250 16.20 14.35 -4.18
C PHE A 250 17.64 14.21 -4.70
N THR A 251 18.57 14.94 -4.09
CA THR A 251 20.00 14.86 -4.42
C THR A 251 20.56 13.49 -4.07
N PHE A 252 20.20 12.95 -2.90
CA PHE A 252 20.60 11.61 -2.46
C PHE A 252 20.13 10.52 -3.44
N VAL A 253 18.86 10.52 -3.85
CA VAL A 253 18.34 9.54 -4.81
C VAL A 253 19.02 9.68 -6.18
N ARG A 254 19.32 10.91 -6.63
CA ARG A 254 20.10 11.12 -7.86
C ARG A 254 21.50 10.53 -7.76
N LEU A 255 22.19 10.73 -6.63
CA LEU A 255 23.52 10.15 -6.42
C LEU A 255 23.46 8.62 -6.44
N GLU A 256 22.46 7.99 -5.82
CA GLU A 256 22.26 6.54 -5.86
C GLU A 256 22.01 6.01 -7.28
N ILE A 257 21.35 6.80 -8.14
CA ILE A 257 21.19 6.49 -9.57
C ILE A 257 22.52 6.62 -10.33
N GLU A 258 23.35 7.62 -9.97
CA GLU A 258 24.59 7.97 -10.67
C GLU A 258 25.82 7.18 -10.24
N GLN A 259 25.88 6.67 -9.02
CA GLN A 259 26.97 5.83 -8.51
C GLN A 259 27.27 4.63 -9.44
N GLU A 260 26.31 4.22 -10.27
CA GLU A 260 26.47 3.17 -11.28
C GLU A 260 27.21 3.59 -12.56
N LYS A 261 27.41 4.88 -12.83
CA LYS A 261 28.19 5.31 -14.02
C LYS A 261 29.69 5.07 -13.85
N LYS A 262 30.18 4.91 -12.61
CA LYS A 262 31.61 4.81 -12.28
C LYS A 262 32.11 3.38 -12.00
N GLY A 263 31.25 2.37 -12.17
CA GLY A 263 31.59 0.95 -11.99
C GLY A 263 31.69 0.22 -13.33
N PHE A 264 32.66 0.58 -14.16
CA PHE A 264 33.20 -0.21 -15.26
C PHE A 264 34.71 0.04 -15.35
#